data_AF-A0A060W363-F1
#
_entry.id   AF-A0A060W363-F1
#
_cell.length_a   1.000
_cell.length_b   1.000
_cell.length_c   1.000
_cell.angle_alpha   90.00
_cell.angle_beta   90.00
_cell.angle_gamma   90.00
#
_symmetry.space_group_name_H-M   'P 1'
#
loop_
_entity.id
_entity.type
_entity.pdbx_description
1 polymer ?
#
loop_
_entity_poly.entity_id
_entity_poly.type
_entity_poly.pdbx_seq_one_letter_code
_entity_poly.pdbx_strand_id
1 'polypeptide(L)'
;MGSERVEMRKRQMQVHQEAAASVLQTQHGMGNTPTNASNACCFCWCCCCSCSCLTVRAEDERIKKNTYERRAEEIANCDDSPKPILEDAMTWTMSFERLMKSSAGRGCFRQFLRTEFSEENMMFWLACEELKKETNKTVVEDKVRQIYKDFISILSPKEVSLDSRVRDVINKNMLEPTSHTFEDAQQQIYTLMQRDSYPRYMNSTAYAELLQDLAEQPPVTEP
;
A
#
# COMPACT_ATOMS: atom_id res chain seq x y z
N MET A 1 0.34 11.34 23.18
CA MET A 1 -0.86 10.98 22.39
C MET A 1 -0.71 9.69 21.55
N GLY A 2 0.50 9.13 21.35
CA GLY A 2 0.66 7.86 20.61
C GLY A 2 0.24 6.59 21.37
N SER A 3 0.26 6.60 22.70
CA SER A 3 -0.07 5.42 23.53
C SER A 3 -1.55 5.05 23.50
N GLU A 4 -2.45 6.05 23.40
CA GLU A 4 -3.90 5.82 23.45
C GLU A 4 -4.43 5.15 22.17
N ARG A 5 -3.81 5.42 21.01
CA ARG A 5 -4.16 4.75 19.75
C ARG A 5 -3.77 3.26 19.77
N VAL A 6 -2.64 2.93 20.40
CA VAL A 6 -2.18 1.54 20.53
C VAL A 6 -3.08 0.76 21.50
N GLU A 7 -3.47 1.36 22.62
CA GLU A 7 -4.37 0.76 23.62
C GLU A 7 -5.79 0.52 23.04
N MET A 8 -6.31 1.49 22.28
CA MET A 8 -7.61 1.36 21.61
C MET A 8 -7.61 0.26 20.53
N ARG A 9 -6.52 0.14 19.74
CA ARG A 9 -6.34 -0.95 18.77
C ARG A 9 -6.31 -2.33 19.45
N LYS A 10 -5.64 -2.44 20.61
CA LYS A 10 -5.58 -3.70 21.38
C LYS A 10 -6.95 -4.12 21.89
N ARG A 11 -7.77 -3.18 22.37
CA ARG A 11 -9.16 -3.44 22.81
C ARG A 11 -10.08 -3.82 21.66
N GLN A 12 -9.97 -3.17 20.49
CA GLN A 12 -10.77 -3.53 19.32
C GLN A 12 -10.40 -4.91 18.76
N MET A 13 -9.12 -5.29 18.75
CA MET A 13 -8.69 -6.64 18.38
C MET A 13 -9.28 -7.70 19.32
N GLN A 14 -9.32 -7.44 20.63
CA GLN A 14 -9.84 -8.39 21.60
C GLN A 14 -11.37 -8.60 21.47
N VAL A 15 -12.13 -7.52 21.24
CA VAL A 15 -13.59 -7.59 21.03
C VAL A 15 -13.92 -8.34 19.73
N HIS A 16 -13.15 -8.16 18.66
CA HIS A 16 -13.36 -8.90 17.41
C HIS A 16 -12.99 -10.39 17.53
N GLN A 17 -11.98 -10.72 18.33
CA GLN A 17 -11.56 -12.11 18.57
C GLN A 17 -12.62 -12.90 19.35
N GLU A 18 -13.29 -12.25 20.32
CA GLU A 18 -14.41 -12.84 21.09
C GLU A 18 -15.68 -12.99 20.22
N ALA A 19 -15.96 -12.03 19.34
CA ALA A 19 -17.08 -12.13 18.39
C ALA A 19 -16.89 -13.27 17.38
N ALA A 20 -15.67 -13.48 16.90
CA ALA A 20 -15.35 -14.58 15.98
C ALA A 20 -15.45 -15.98 16.64
N ALA A 21 -15.09 -16.09 17.92
CA ALA A 21 -15.19 -17.33 18.68
C ALA A 21 -16.66 -17.75 18.93
N SER A 22 -17.56 -16.78 19.10
CA SER A 22 -19.00 -17.02 19.30
C SER A 22 -19.69 -17.61 18.07
N VAL A 23 -19.26 -17.22 16.87
CA VAL A 23 -19.85 -17.69 15.58
C VAL A 23 -19.48 -19.15 15.26
N LEU A 24 -18.34 -19.64 15.77
CA LEU A 24 -17.86 -21.01 15.52
C LEU A 24 -18.63 -22.08 16.31
N GLN A 25 -19.41 -21.71 17.33
CA GLN A 25 -20.15 -22.68 18.15
C GLN A 25 -21.53 -23.04 17.59
N THR A 26 -22.04 -22.32 16.58
CA THR A 26 -23.44 -22.47 16.11
C THR A 26 -23.64 -23.43 14.93
N GLN A 27 -22.64 -24.19 14.51
CA GLN A 27 -22.75 -25.14 13.39
C GLN A 27 -22.39 -26.57 13.80
N HIS A 28 -23.30 -27.24 14.52
CA HIS A 28 -23.34 -28.71 14.59
C HIS A 28 -24.80 -29.16 14.48
N GLY A 29 -25.25 -29.43 13.25
CA GLY A 29 -26.59 -29.95 13.01
C GLY A 29 -26.84 -30.29 11.54
N MET A 30 -26.88 -31.61 11.27
CA MET A 30 -27.55 -32.31 10.15
C MET A 30 -26.75 -32.65 8.87
N GLY A 31 -26.53 -33.97 8.68
CA GLY A 31 -26.98 -34.69 7.48
C GLY A 31 -25.95 -35.03 6.37
N ASN A 32 -25.46 -36.28 6.37
CA ASN A 32 -24.72 -36.90 5.25
C ASN A 32 -25.63 -37.35 4.10
N THR A 33 -25.24 -37.07 2.84
CA THR A 33 -25.37 -37.97 1.66
C THR A 33 -24.43 -37.50 0.54
N PRO A 34 -23.83 -38.40 -0.28
CA PRO A 34 -22.76 -38.04 -1.21
C PRO A 34 -23.21 -37.99 -2.68
N THR A 35 -22.97 -36.88 -3.38
CA THR A 35 -22.95 -36.85 -4.86
C THR A 35 -21.92 -35.84 -5.40
N ASN A 36 -20.97 -36.41 -6.13
CA ASN A 36 -20.05 -35.92 -7.16
C ASN A 36 -20.01 -34.41 -7.53
N ALA A 37 -18.78 -33.88 -7.49
CA ALA A 37 -18.19 -32.85 -8.34
C ALA A 37 -18.82 -31.43 -8.38
N SER A 38 -18.24 -30.53 -7.58
CA SER A 38 -17.68 -29.24 -8.06
C SER A 38 -16.99 -28.49 -6.91
N ASN A 39 -15.75 -28.05 -7.16
CA ASN A 39 -14.87 -27.33 -6.24
C ASN A 39 -15.41 -25.93 -5.88
N ALA A 40 -16.37 -25.83 -4.97
CA ALA A 40 -16.96 -24.56 -4.54
C ALA A 40 -16.35 -23.95 -3.26
N CYS A 41 -15.12 -24.34 -2.87
CA CYS A 41 -14.56 -23.97 -1.55
C CYS A 41 -13.45 -22.88 -1.58
N CYS A 42 -13.15 -22.24 -2.71
CA CYS A 42 -11.99 -21.32 -2.80
C CYS A 42 -12.30 -19.83 -3.05
N PHE A 43 -13.50 -19.33 -2.74
CA PHE A 43 -13.84 -17.89 -2.84
C PHE A 43 -13.64 -17.11 -1.53
N CYS A 44 -12.77 -17.60 -0.64
CA CYS A 44 -12.32 -16.85 0.53
C CYS A 44 -10.90 -16.36 0.28
N TRP A 45 -10.74 -15.14 -0.21
CA TRP A 45 -9.42 -14.49 -0.35
C TRP A 45 -8.70 -14.25 0.98
N CYS A 46 -9.32 -14.59 2.10
CA CYS A 46 -8.72 -14.56 3.44
C CYS A 46 -8.26 -15.95 3.96
N CYS A 47 -8.28 -17.00 3.13
CA CYS A 47 -7.69 -18.31 3.41
C CYS A 47 -8.04 -18.92 4.78
N CYS A 48 -9.24 -19.51 4.89
CA CYS A 48 -9.56 -20.50 5.92
C CYS A 48 -10.16 -21.75 5.26
N CYS A 49 -9.35 -22.59 4.63
CA CYS A 49 -9.71 -24.00 4.48
C CYS A 49 -8.47 -24.89 4.29
N SER A 50 -8.32 -25.86 5.20
CA SER A 50 -7.30 -26.91 5.14
C SER A 50 -7.61 -27.86 3.99
N CYS A 51 -6.76 -27.90 2.97
CA CYS A 51 -6.77 -28.96 1.95
C CYS A 51 -5.36 -29.27 1.48
N SER A 52 -5.06 -30.56 1.35
CA SER A 52 -3.74 -31.18 1.12
C SER A 52 -3.09 -30.90 -0.25
N CYS A 53 -3.47 -29.82 -0.94
CA CYS A 53 -2.80 -29.29 -2.14
C CYS A 53 -1.71 -28.27 -1.81
N LEU A 54 -1.32 -28.17 -0.53
CA LEU A 54 -0.48 -27.11 0.01
C LEU A 54 0.94 -27.09 -0.57
N THR A 55 1.55 -28.23 -0.92
CA THR A 55 2.98 -28.23 -1.30
C THR A 55 3.23 -27.71 -2.70
N VAL A 56 2.43 -28.12 -3.70
CA VAL A 56 2.62 -27.69 -5.10
C VAL A 56 2.18 -26.23 -5.31
N ARG A 57 1.11 -25.79 -4.62
CA ARG A 57 0.73 -24.37 -4.62
C ARG A 57 1.66 -23.51 -3.78
N ALA A 58 2.18 -24.01 -2.66
CA ALA A 58 3.14 -23.25 -1.85
C ALA A 58 4.48 -23.09 -2.55
N GLU A 59 4.95 -24.03 -3.38
CA GLU A 59 6.18 -23.85 -4.16
C GLU A 59 6.00 -22.82 -5.28
N ASP A 60 4.89 -22.85 -6.02
CA ASP A 60 4.60 -21.87 -7.07
C ASP A 60 4.31 -20.47 -6.49
N GLU A 61 3.59 -20.39 -5.36
CA GLU A 61 3.42 -19.16 -4.56
C GLU A 61 4.75 -18.68 -3.96
N ARG A 62 5.65 -19.57 -3.51
CA ARG A 62 6.96 -19.20 -2.94
C ARG A 62 7.93 -18.74 -4.02
N ILE A 63 7.87 -19.29 -5.22
CA ILE A 63 8.65 -18.81 -6.38
C ILE A 63 8.10 -17.45 -6.84
N LYS A 64 6.79 -17.29 -6.99
CA LYS A 64 6.15 -16.00 -7.31
C LYS A 64 6.40 -14.96 -6.23
N LYS A 65 6.28 -15.33 -4.96
CA LYS A 65 6.57 -14.51 -3.79
C LYS A 65 8.04 -14.14 -3.72
N ASN A 66 9.00 -15.04 -3.97
CA ASN A 66 10.43 -14.68 -4.03
C ASN A 66 10.75 -13.76 -5.21
N THR A 67 10.13 -13.97 -6.37
CA THR A 67 10.34 -13.12 -7.56
C THR A 67 9.71 -11.74 -7.37
N TYR A 68 8.57 -11.68 -6.68
CA TYR A 68 7.83 -10.47 -6.36
C TYR A 68 8.42 -9.75 -5.15
N GLU A 69 8.91 -10.45 -4.12
CA GLU A 69 9.65 -9.89 -2.98
C GLU A 69 10.96 -9.31 -3.48
N ARG A 70 11.66 -9.96 -4.41
CA ARG A 70 12.84 -9.37 -5.06
C ARG A 70 12.47 -8.12 -5.89
N ARG A 71 11.32 -8.12 -6.57
CA ARG A 71 10.82 -6.94 -7.32
C ARG A 71 10.26 -5.84 -6.39
N ALA A 72 9.72 -6.21 -5.24
CA ALA A 72 9.21 -5.31 -4.21
C ALA A 72 10.35 -4.75 -3.35
N GLU A 73 11.45 -5.48 -3.19
CA GLU A 73 12.73 -5.03 -2.67
C GLU A 73 13.44 -4.12 -3.68
N GLU A 74 13.34 -4.38 -4.98
CA GLU A 74 13.73 -3.42 -6.04
C GLU A 74 12.86 -2.16 -6.01
N ILE A 75 11.57 -2.26 -5.66
CA ILE A 75 10.69 -1.10 -5.42
C ILE A 75 10.98 -0.42 -4.06
N ALA A 76 11.44 -1.18 -3.05
CA ALA A 76 11.76 -0.67 -1.71
C ALA A 76 13.15 -0.01 -1.64
N ASN A 77 14.10 -0.46 -2.45
CA ASN A 77 15.40 0.17 -2.69
C ASN A 77 15.34 1.12 -3.89
N CYS A 78 14.46 2.11 -3.82
CA CYS A 78 14.57 3.30 -4.66
C CYS A 78 15.20 4.44 -3.85
N ASP A 79 16.44 4.24 -3.42
CA ASP A 79 17.36 5.37 -3.18
C ASP A 79 17.99 5.85 -4.51
N ASP A 80 17.52 5.33 -5.65
CA ASP A 80 17.87 5.73 -7.01
C ASP A 80 16.86 6.75 -7.57
N SER A 81 16.32 7.63 -6.72
CA SER A 81 15.64 8.81 -7.22
C SER A 81 16.69 9.74 -7.84
N PRO A 82 16.50 10.21 -9.09
CA PRO A 82 17.46 11.09 -9.72
C PRO A 82 17.69 12.31 -8.84
N LYS A 83 18.93 12.78 -8.75
CA LYS A 83 19.28 13.93 -7.93
C LYS A 83 18.43 15.14 -8.37
N PRO A 84 17.75 15.83 -7.45
CA PRO A 84 16.91 16.97 -7.81
C PRO A 84 17.75 18.08 -8.44
N ILE A 85 17.15 18.77 -9.40
CA ILE A 85 17.71 19.98 -10.01
C ILE A 85 17.08 21.18 -9.31
N LEU A 86 17.85 22.24 -9.04
CA LEU A 86 17.38 23.43 -8.31
C LEU A 86 16.08 24.01 -8.90
N GLU A 87 16.02 24.17 -10.22
CA GLU A 87 14.84 24.71 -10.92
C GLU A 87 13.60 23.84 -10.69
N ASP A 88 13.72 22.50 -10.81
CA ASP A 88 12.63 21.57 -10.54
C ASP A 88 12.19 21.66 -9.07
N ALA A 89 13.14 21.64 -8.14
CA ALA A 89 12.88 21.72 -6.70
C ALA A 89 12.10 22.97 -6.33
N MET A 90 12.47 24.14 -6.88
CA MET A 90 11.73 25.39 -6.67
C MET A 90 10.26 25.30 -7.10
N THR A 91 9.95 24.52 -8.14
CA THR A 91 8.56 24.36 -8.60
C THR A 91 7.68 23.56 -7.64
N TRP A 92 8.27 22.74 -6.76
CA TRP A 92 7.52 21.85 -5.88
C TRP A 92 6.65 22.61 -4.88
N THR A 93 7.05 23.83 -4.49
CA THR A 93 6.28 24.70 -3.59
C THR A 93 5.00 25.25 -4.23
N MET A 94 4.93 25.30 -5.56
CA MET A 94 3.81 25.89 -6.29
C MET A 94 2.56 25.02 -6.19
N SER A 95 2.72 23.69 -6.20
CA SER A 95 1.62 22.75 -5.95
C SER A 95 2.12 21.35 -5.63
N PHE A 96 1.33 20.62 -4.84
CA PHE A 96 1.58 19.21 -4.57
C PHE A 96 1.64 18.37 -5.85
N GLU A 97 0.86 18.73 -6.87
CA GLU A 97 0.91 18.07 -8.17
C GLU A 97 2.29 18.17 -8.82
N ARG A 98 2.96 19.33 -8.76
CA ARG A 98 4.32 19.49 -9.30
C ARG A 98 5.33 18.61 -8.56
N LEU A 99 5.26 18.59 -7.22
CA LEU A 99 6.07 17.70 -6.41
C LEU A 99 5.87 16.23 -6.80
N MET A 100 4.61 15.80 -6.96
CA MET A 100 4.25 14.41 -7.27
C MET A 100 4.57 13.99 -8.70
N LYS A 101 4.66 14.94 -9.65
CA LYS A 101 5.14 14.67 -11.02
C LYS A 101 6.67 14.47 -11.08
N SER A 102 7.42 15.11 -10.19
CA SER A 102 8.88 14.95 -10.14
C SER A 102 9.27 13.62 -9.48
N SER A 103 10.11 12.83 -10.14
CA SER A 103 10.67 11.60 -9.53
C SER A 103 11.59 11.90 -8.36
N ALA A 104 12.36 12.98 -8.46
CA ALA A 104 13.21 13.48 -7.39
C ALA A 104 12.35 14.02 -6.22
N GLY A 105 11.32 14.80 -6.55
CA GLY A 105 10.37 15.35 -5.58
C GLY A 105 9.67 14.27 -4.77
N ARG A 106 9.18 13.22 -5.42
CA ARG A 106 8.63 12.04 -4.77
C ARG A 106 9.63 11.35 -3.85
N GLY A 107 10.89 11.24 -4.24
CA GLY A 107 11.96 10.66 -3.42
C GLY A 107 12.23 11.46 -2.15
N CYS A 108 12.48 12.77 -2.29
CA CYS A 108 12.72 13.67 -1.17
C CYS A 108 11.50 13.74 -0.23
N PHE A 109 10.29 13.82 -0.79
CA PHE A 109 9.06 13.83 0.00
C PHE A 109 8.86 12.52 0.76
N ARG A 110 9.11 11.36 0.15
CA ARG A 110 9.05 10.07 0.85
C ARG A 110 10.05 10.01 2.01
N GLN A 111 11.26 10.52 1.81
CA GLN A 111 12.26 10.60 2.87
C GLN A 111 11.78 11.47 4.04
N PHE A 112 11.12 12.59 3.76
CA PHE A 112 10.45 13.39 4.79
C PHE A 112 9.33 12.61 5.49
N LEU A 113 8.44 11.93 4.76
CA LEU A 113 7.37 11.14 5.38
C LEU A 113 7.91 10.01 6.28
N ARG A 114 9.09 9.47 5.98
CA ARG A 114 9.75 8.48 6.83
C ARG A 114 10.14 9.04 8.19
N THR A 115 10.58 10.31 8.26
CA THR A 115 10.89 10.95 9.55
C THR A 115 9.63 11.19 10.39
N GLU A 116 8.47 11.25 9.74
CA GLU A 116 7.16 11.43 10.37
C GLU A 116 6.36 10.13 10.53
N PHE A 117 6.98 8.97 10.24
CA PHE A 117 6.34 7.64 10.31
C PHE A 117 5.05 7.53 9.49
N SER A 118 5.04 8.14 8.30
CA SER A 118 3.88 8.18 7.40
C SER A 118 4.23 7.84 5.94
N GLU A 119 5.35 7.16 5.69
CA GLU A 119 5.83 6.82 4.34
C GLU A 119 4.95 5.80 3.62
N GLU A 120 4.13 5.04 4.33
CA GLU A 120 3.18 4.08 3.77
C GLU A 120 2.18 4.73 2.82
N ASN A 121 1.82 6.00 3.07
CA ASN A 121 0.92 6.76 2.20
C ASN A 121 1.51 6.95 0.79
N MET A 122 2.80 7.25 0.73
CA MET A 122 3.50 7.43 -0.54
C MET A 122 3.78 6.09 -1.23
N MET A 123 4.14 5.06 -0.47
CA MET A 123 4.32 3.70 -1.01
C MET A 123 3.03 3.15 -1.61
N PHE A 124 1.90 3.31 -0.92
CA PHE A 124 0.58 2.93 -1.43
C PHE A 124 0.24 3.69 -2.71
N TRP A 125 0.43 5.02 -2.71
CA TRP A 125 0.13 5.83 -3.89
C TRP A 125 0.96 5.40 -5.11
N LEU A 126 2.26 5.12 -4.94
CA LEU A 126 3.13 4.62 -6.00
C LEU A 126 2.72 3.23 -6.49
N ALA A 127 2.34 2.32 -5.59
CA ALA A 127 1.88 0.99 -5.96
C ALA A 127 0.60 1.06 -6.82
N CYS A 128 -0.32 1.98 -6.51
CA CYS A 128 -1.50 2.24 -7.33
C CYS A 128 -1.14 2.81 -8.72
N GLU A 129 -0.17 3.71 -8.83
CA GLU A 129 0.30 4.21 -10.14
C GLU A 129 0.91 3.10 -11.00
N GLU A 130 1.65 2.17 -10.40
CA GLU A 130 2.20 1.00 -11.11
C GLU A 130 1.13 -0.03 -11.48
N LEU A 131 0.05 -0.13 -10.70
CA LEU A 131 -1.09 -0.99 -11.02
C LEU A 131 -1.85 -0.46 -12.24
N LYS A 132 -2.07 0.85 -12.35
CA LYS A 132 -2.80 1.47 -13.47
C LYS A 132 -2.15 1.24 -14.83
N LYS A 133 -0.83 1.09 -14.87
CA LYS A 133 -0.05 0.82 -16.09
C LYS A 133 -0.16 -0.63 -16.55
N GLU A 134 -0.65 -1.53 -15.69
CA GLU A 134 -0.74 -2.95 -16.00
C GLU A 134 -1.99 -3.26 -16.83
N THR A 135 -1.80 -4.05 -17.89
CA THR A 135 -2.90 -4.48 -18.78
C THR A 135 -3.10 -5.98 -18.75
N ASN A 136 -2.13 -6.75 -18.27
CA ASN A 136 -2.24 -8.19 -18.13
C ASN A 136 -3.11 -8.53 -16.91
N LYS A 137 -4.28 -9.14 -17.17
CA LYS A 137 -5.27 -9.48 -16.12
C LYS A 137 -4.69 -10.29 -14.96
N THR A 138 -3.87 -11.30 -15.24
CA THR A 138 -3.25 -12.13 -14.19
C THR A 138 -2.33 -11.29 -13.31
N VAL A 139 -1.52 -10.41 -13.93
CA VAL A 139 -0.60 -9.52 -13.19
C VAL A 139 -1.37 -8.46 -12.41
N VAL A 140 -2.47 -7.93 -12.94
CA VAL A 140 -3.38 -7.03 -12.24
C VAL A 140 -3.93 -7.69 -10.98
N GLU A 141 -4.47 -8.90 -11.08
CA GLU A 141 -5.01 -9.61 -9.92
C GLU A 141 -3.94 -9.86 -8.85
N ASP A 142 -2.74 -10.28 -9.26
CA ASP A 142 -1.62 -10.51 -8.35
C ASP A 142 -1.20 -9.21 -7.64
N LYS A 143 -1.03 -8.11 -8.38
CA LYS A 143 -0.70 -6.78 -7.84
C LYS A 143 -1.79 -6.27 -6.89
N VAL A 144 -3.07 -6.43 -7.24
CA VAL A 144 -4.20 -6.01 -6.39
C VAL A 144 -4.20 -6.78 -5.08
N ARG A 145 -3.99 -8.11 -5.12
CA ARG A 145 -3.89 -8.93 -3.91
C ARG A 145 -2.73 -8.48 -3.02
N GLN A 146 -1.59 -8.15 -3.61
CA GLN A 146 -0.45 -7.66 -2.85
C GLN A 146 -0.73 -6.28 -2.22
N ILE A 147 -1.23 -5.31 -3.00
CA ILE A 147 -1.54 -3.96 -2.50
C ILE A 147 -2.57 -4.04 -1.38
N TYR A 148 -3.59 -4.89 -1.51
CA TYR A 148 -4.57 -5.10 -0.46
C TYR A 148 -3.90 -5.59 0.83
N LYS A 149 -3.06 -6.63 0.73
CA LYS A 149 -2.37 -7.21 1.88
C LYS A 149 -1.43 -6.21 2.55
N ASP A 150 -0.71 -5.42 1.78
CA ASP A 150 0.32 -4.51 2.29
C ASP A 150 -0.24 -3.20 2.82
N PHE A 151 -1.30 -2.65 2.22
CA PHE A 151 -1.75 -1.29 2.57
C PHE A 151 -3.18 -1.21 3.06
N ILE A 152 -4.04 -2.17 2.71
CA ILE A 152 -5.46 -2.12 3.06
C ILE A 152 -5.77 -2.99 4.26
N SER A 153 -5.19 -4.18 4.36
CA SER A 153 -5.46 -5.12 5.44
C SER A 153 -5.25 -4.47 6.82
N ILE A 154 -6.22 -4.62 7.73
CA ILE A 154 -6.13 -4.15 9.12
C ILE A 154 -5.02 -4.86 9.93
N LEU A 155 -4.48 -5.94 9.39
CA LEU A 155 -3.37 -6.69 9.97
C LEU A 155 -2.01 -6.24 9.41
N SER A 156 -2.01 -5.34 8.43
CA SER A 156 -0.77 -4.85 7.83
C SER A 156 -0.06 -3.85 8.74
N PRO A 157 1.27 -3.96 8.92
CA PRO A 157 2.04 -2.91 9.56
C PRO A 157 2.10 -1.61 8.74
N LYS A 158 1.80 -1.66 7.44
CA LYS A 158 1.77 -0.50 6.51
C LYS A 158 0.34 -0.08 6.15
N GLU A 159 -0.63 -0.41 7.01
CA GLU A 159 -2.03 -0.04 6.79
C GLU A 159 -2.20 1.47 6.62
N VAL A 160 -2.77 1.90 5.49
CA VAL A 160 -3.12 3.30 5.26
C VAL A 160 -4.46 3.66 5.92
N SER A 161 -4.57 4.89 6.40
CA SER A 161 -5.80 5.39 7.03
C SER A 161 -6.85 5.72 5.98
N LEU A 162 -7.88 4.87 5.85
CA LEU A 162 -9.00 5.06 4.91
C LEU A 162 -10.34 5.19 5.64
N ASP A 163 -11.26 5.93 5.03
CA ASP A 163 -12.65 5.99 5.49
C ASP A 163 -13.34 4.64 5.28
N SER A 164 -14.26 4.28 6.17
CA SER A 164 -15.00 3.00 6.12
C SER A 164 -15.68 2.78 4.76
N ARG A 165 -16.31 3.82 4.20
CA ARG A 165 -16.97 3.75 2.88
C ARG A 165 -16.00 3.34 1.77
N VAL A 166 -14.80 3.88 1.76
CA VAL A 166 -13.78 3.59 0.74
C VAL A 166 -13.30 2.14 0.89
N ARG A 167 -13.08 1.71 2.13
CA ARG A 167 -12.71 0.32 2.45
C ARG A 167 -13.80 -0.68 2.03
N ASP A 168 -15.07 -0.35 2.23
CA ASP A 168 -16.19 -1.20 1.80
C ASP A 168 -16.26 -1.36 0.28
N VAL A 169 -16.00 -0.29 -0.47
CA VAL A 169 -15.92 -0.32 -1.94
C VAL A 169 -14.76 -1.21 -2.38
N ILE A 170 -13.57 -1.06 -1.80
CA ILE A 170 -12.43 -1.92 -2.11
C ILE A 170 -12.80 -3.39 -1.86
N ASN A 171 -13.36 -3.72 -0.70
CA ASN A 171 -13.72 -5.09 -0.34
C ASN A 171 -14.70 -5.73 -1.34
N LYS A 172 -15.62 -4.94 -1.92
CA LYS A 172 -16.51 -5.40 -3.01
C LYS A 172 -15.74 -5.59 -4.32
N ASN A 173 -14.87 -4.65 -4.66
CA ASN A 173 -14.06 -4.70 -5.88
C ASN A 173 -13.02 -5.83 -5.85
N MET A 174 -12.70 -6.38 -4.68
CA MET A 174 -11.85 -7.57 -4.58
C MET A 174 -12.50 -8.81 -5.22
N LEU A 175 -13.83 -8.83 -5.44
CA LEU A 175 -14.53 -9.90 -6.17
C LEU A 175 -14.13 -9.99 -7.64
N GLU A 176 -13.85 -8.85 -8.26
CA GLU A 176 -13.38 -8.76 -9.64
C GLU A 176 -12.32 -7.65 -9.72
N PRO A 177 -11.06 -7.98 -9.35
CA PRO A 177 -9.97 -7.00 -9.35
C PRO A 177 -9.71 -6.40 -10.72
N THR A 178 -9.48 -5.08 -10.75
CA THR A 178 -9.10 -4.34 -11.96
C THR A 178 -7.93 -3.42 -11.63
N SER A 179 -7.32 -2.84 -12.67
CA SER A 179 -6.27 -1.83 -12.49
C SER A 179 -6.76 -0.55 -11.80
N HIS A 180 -8.07 -0.40 -11.60
CA HIS A 180 -8.73 0.75 -10.97
C HIS A 180 -9.34 0.40 -9.60
N THR A 181 -9.11 -0.80 -9.06
CA THR A 181 -9.69 -1.26 -7.77
C THR A 181 -9.47 -0.28 -6.61
N PHE A 182 -8.37 0.47 -6.60
CA PHE A 182 -7.99 1.39 -5.52
C PHE A 182 -8.10 2.88 -5.86
N GLU A 183 -8.77 3.27 -6.95
CA GLU A 183 -8.81 4.67 -7.42
C GLU A 183 -9.30 5.65 -6.33
N ASP A 184 -10.43 5.34 -5.69
CA ASP A 184 -10.99 6.16 -4.60
C ASP A 184 -10.04 6.26 -3.39
N ALA A 185 -9.41 5.14 -3.02
CA ALA A 185 -8.48 5.09 -1.90
C ALA A 185 -7.19 5.86 -2.20
N GLN A 186 -6.67 5.73 -3.42
CA GLN A 186 -5.50 6.47 -3.85
C GLN A 186 -5.76 7.98 -3.83
N GLN A 187 -6.94 8.42 -4.29
CA GLN A 187 -7.33 9.83 -4.24
C GLN A 187 -7.46 10.35 -2.80
N GLN A 188 -8.00 9.54 -1.90
CA GLN A 188 -8.08 9.87 -0.48
C GLN A 188 -6.68 10.05 0.14
N ILE A 189 -5.77 9.10 -0.08
CA ILE A 189 -4.40 9.17 0.44
C ILE A 189 -3.61 10.32 -0.21
N TYR A 190 -3.81 10.59 -1.49
CA TYR A 190 -3.24 11.77 -2.15
C TYR A 190 -3.69 13.06 -1.46
N THR A 191 -4.99 13.17 -1.17
CA THR A 191 -5.58 14.34 -0.50
C THR A 191 -5.08 14.48 0.94
N LEU A 192 -4.92 13.37 1.65
CA LEU A 192 -4.34 13.33 2.99
C LEU A 192 -2.92 13.92 2.99
N MET A 193 -2.04 13.40 2.13
CA MET A 193 -0.67 13.91 1.99
C MET A 193 -0.65 15.38 1.56
N GLN A 194 -1.50 15.77 0.60
CA GLN A 194 -1.60 17.14 0.10
C GLN A 194 -1.98 18.15 1.19
N ARG A 195 -2.88 17.77 2.09
CA ARG A 195 -3.45 18.69 3.09
C ARG A 195 -2.67 18.72 4.40
N ASP A 196 -1.93 17.66 4.72
CA ASP A 196 -1.25 17.52 6.00
C ASP A 196 0.28 17.53 5.85
N SER A 197 0.85 16.49 5.23
CA SER A 197 2.30 16.31 5.18
C SER A 197 2.99 17.26 4.20
N TYR A 198 2.36 17.59 3.06
CA TYR A 198 2.94 18.46 2.04
C TYR A 198 3.23 19.89 2.53
N PRO A 199 2.28 20.61 3.18
CA PRO A 199 2.58 21.92 3.74
C PRO A 199 3.68 21.88 4.79
N ARG A 200 3.76 20.80 5.59
CA ARG A 200 4.83 20.62 6.58
C ARG A 200 6.19 20.38 5.90
N TYR A 201 6.23 19.57 4.85
CA TYR A 201 7.44 19.36 4.07
C TYR A 201 7.97 20.67 3.45
N MET A 202 7.10 21.46 2.82
CA MET A 202 7.48 22.74 2.19
C MET A 202 8.03 23.77 3.19
N ASN A 203 7.64 23.67 4.45
CA ASN A 203 8.12 24.53 5.54
C ASN A 203 9.20 23.85 6.41
N SER A 204 9.66 22.67 6.04
CA SER A 204 10.63 21.90 6.83
C SER A 204 12.05 22.36 6.58
N THR A 205 12.93 22.15 7.56
CA THR A 205 14.38 22.35 7.40
C THR A 205 14.95 21.45 6.31
N ALA A 206 14.43 20.23 6.16
CA ALA A 206 14.87 19.28 5.14
C ALA A 206 14.72 19.86 3.71
N TYR A 207 13.62 20.56 3.42
CA TYR A 207 13.44 21.20 2.12
C TYR A 207 14.29 22.47 1.96
N ALA A 208 14.46 23.26 3.03
CA ALA A 208 15.32 24.45 3.01
C ALA A 208 16.80 24.10 2.78
N GLU A 209 17.32 23.10 3.50
CA GLU A 209 18.68 22.55 3.34
C GLU A 209 18.88 22.00 1.93
N LEU A 210 17.89 21.25 1.41
CA LEU A 210 17.94 20.75 0.03
C LEU A 210 18.13 21.89 -0.99
N LEU A 211 17.37 22.98 -0.88
CA LEU A 211 17.51 24.11 -1.81
C LEU A 211 18.87 24.79 -1.69
N GLN A 212 19.42 24.90 -0.48
CA GLN A 212 20.74 25.45 -0.25
C GLN A 212 21.83 24.57 -0.90
N ASP A 213 21.80 23.27 -0.65
CA ASP A 213 22.74 22.30 -1.23
C ASP A 213 22.71 22.26 -2.76
N LEU A 214 21.54 22.55 -3.36
CA LEU A 214 21.38 22.64 -4.81
C LEU A 214 21.87 23.99 -5.37
N ALA A 215 21.80 25.07 -4.60
CA ALA A 215 22.27 26.39 -5.00
C ALA A 215 23.80 26.56 -4.87
N GLU A 216 24.43 25.84 -3.94
CA GLU A 216 25.88 25.90 -3.70
C GLU A 216 26.70 25.01 -4.65
N GLN A 217 26.05 24.18 -5.48
CA GLN A 217 26.76 23.38 -6.49
C GLN A 217 27.33 24.28 -7.61
N PRO A 218 28.65 24.24 -7.86
CA PRO A 218 29.26 25.05 -8.92
C PRO A 218 28.70 24.64 -10.28
N PRO A 219 28.59 25.59 -11.24
CA PRO A 219 28.12 25.27 -12.58
C PRO A 219 29.01 24.18 -13.18
N VAL A 220 28.39 23.11 -13.67
CA VAL A 220 29.08 22.03 -14.37
C VAL A 220 29.76 22.63 -15.60
N THR A 221 31.05 22.91 -15.52
CA THR A 221 31.87 23.22 -16.68
C THR A 221 32.04 21.94 -17.48
N GLU A 222 31.28 21.80 -18.57
CA GLU A 222 31.53 20.79 -19.59
C GLU A 222 32.88 21.08 -20.29
N PRO A 223 33.73 20.07 -20.53
CA PRO A 223 35.00 20.19 -21.23
C PRO A 223 34.87 20.32 -22.75
#